data_AF-A0A2W2LNI3-F1
#
_entry.id   AF-A0A2W2LNI3-F1
#
_cell.length_a   1.000
_cell.length_b   1.000
_cell.length_c   1.000
_cell.angle_alpha   90.00
_cell.angle_beta   90.00
_cell.angle_gamma   90.00
#
_symmetry.space_group_name_H-M   'P 1'
#
loop_
_entity.id
_entity.type
_entity.pdbx_description
1 polymer ?
#
loop_
_entity_poly.entity_id
_entity_poly.type
_entity_poly.pdbx_seq_one_letter_code
_entity_poly.pdbx_strand_id
1 'polypeptide(L)'
;MIGLVLRLYPRRYRMECGEEIFAVYQQTAAEVSALGRFREAADIAAHAVRMRLGLSSATAAGRLLARAAPLAVGAAAAHCGVHLSRWYAGVVASPAPVRIDADAWSALLLASALVLVGAVTALTGRWRAGVIALATGLVGLAVAAVVSGPAFGDPVITPALALLTALVVVACPPDLRPGTGPCATAGAMAAAAWLPVTAMYAGVLPVSTDYGLWPLIVLAVTGLAQALRSMSPGLAETAATAAACPLFLAHAYTTGAWSLLLPALGTAAVVPLAGASAAAAHALRLRIRRPSRH
;
A
#
# COMPACT_ATOMS: atom_id res chain seq x y z
N MET A 1 30.64 4.96 7.47
CA MET A 1 29.23 4.65 7.14
C MET A 1 28.83 3.23 7.50
N ILE A 2 29.52 2.19 7.02
CA ILE A 2 29.11 0.79 7.24
C ILE A 2 29.06 0.36 8.73
N GLY A 3 29.93 0.91 9.60
CA GLY A 3 29.88 0.63 11.04
C GLY A 3 28.58 1.06 11.73
N LEU A 4 27.93 2.13 11.25
CA LEU A 4 26.59 2.53 11.71
C LEU A 4 25.51 1.56 11.19
N VAL A 5 25.64 1.10 9.95
CA VAL A 5 24.73 0.12 9.35
C VAL A 5 24.80 -1.23 10.09
N LEU A 6 26.00 -1.68 10.47
CA LEU A 6 26.17 -2.91 11.25
C LEU A 6 25.51 -2.83 12.64
N ARG A 7 25.37 -1.62 13.21
CA ARG A 7 24.64 -1.43 14.48
C ARG A 7 23.14 -1.73 14.36
N LEU A 8 22.58 -1.72 13.15
CA LEU A 8 21.17 -2.07 12.91
C LEU A 8 20.93 -3.59 13.04
N TYR A 9 21.95 -4.42 12.82
CA TYR A 9 21.80 -5.87 12.97
C TYR A 9 21.63 -6.28 14.44
N PRO A 10 20.84 -7.35 14.72
CA PRO A 10 20.76 -7.96 16.03
C PRO A 10 22.15 -8.29 16.59
N ARG A 11 22.33 -8.07 17.90
CA ARG A 11 23.65 -8.16 18.55
C ARG A 11 24.34 -9.51 18.32
N ARG A 12 23.58 -10.61 18.38
CA ARG A 12 24.09 -11.98 18.15
C ARG A 12 24.60 -12.17 16.73
N TYR A 13 23.81 -11.78 15.74
CA TYR A 13 24.17 -11.88 14.32
C TYR A 13 25.41 -11.03 13.97
N ARG A 14 25.55 -9.86 14.61
CA ARG A 14 26.72 -9.00 14.44
C ARG A 14 28.00 -9.62 15.00
N MET A 15 27.93 -10.38 16.09
CA MET A 15 29.10 -11.06 16.64
C MET A 15 29.54 -12.25 15.78
N GLU A 16 28.57 -12.96 15.19
CA GLU A 16 28.84 -14.17 14.40
C GLU A 16 29.27 -13.83 12.95
N CYS A 17 28.64 -12.84 12.31
CA CYS A 17 28.84 -12.54 10.87
C CYS A 17 29.32 -11.11 10.58
N GLY A 18 29.52 -10.26 11.59
CA GLY A 18 29.80 -8.83 11.38
C GLY A 18 31.13 -8.54 10.70
N GLU A 19 32.18 -9.29 11.05
CA GLU A 19 33.51 -9.19 10.42
C GLU A 19 33.46 -9.58 8.95
N GLU A 20 32.77 -10.69 8.61
CA GLU A 20 32.59 -11.15 7.24
C GLU A 20 31.82 -10.14 6.39
N ILE A 21 30.69 -9.62 6.90
CA ILE A 21 29.89 -8.59 6.20
C ILE A 21 30.72 -7.32 5.97
N PHE A 22 31.53 -6.92 6.95
CA PHE A 22 32.40 -5.76 6.82
C PHE A 22 33.50 -5.97 5.78
N ALA A 23 34.15 -7.13 5.78
CA ALA A 23 35.19 -7.49 4.83
C ALA A 23 34.63 -7.53 3.39
N VAL A 24 33.49 -8.19 3.18
CA VAL A 24 32.80 -8.24 1.88
C VAL A 24 32.41 -6.84 1.43
N TYR A 25 31.84 -6.01 2.31
CA TYR A 25 31.48 -4.63 1.94
C TYR A 25 32.69 -3.80 1.52
N GLN A 26 33.83 -3.92 2.20
CA GLN A 26 35.04 -3.19 1.79
C GLN A 26 35.56 -3.64 0.43
N GLN A 27 35.51 -4.94 0.17
CA GLN A 27 35.93 -5.50 -1.12
C GLN A 27 35.02 -5.02 -2.25
N THR A 28 33.70 -5.06 -2.08
CA THR A 28 32.75 -4.57 -3.10
C THR A 28 32.81 -3.04 -3.23
N ALA A 29 32.94 -2.30 -2.12
CA ALA A 29 32.94 -0.84 -2.14
C ALA A 29 34.19 -0.24 -2.81
N ALA A 30 35.30 -0.98 -2.88
CA ALA A 30 36.53 -0.53 -3.55
C ALA A 30 36.36 -0.42 -5.08
N GLU A 31 35.46 -1.21 -5.67
CA GLU A 31 35.30 -1.32 -7.12
C GLU A 31 34.11 -0.51 -7.67
N VAL A 32 33.30 0.11 -6.80
CA VAL A 32 32.00 0.69 -7.16
C VAL A 32 31.98 2.21 -6.96
N SER A 33 31.30 2.91 -7.87
CA SER A 33 31.06 4.36 -7.77
C SER A 33 30.43 4.77 -6.43
N ALA A 34 30.56 6.07 -6.06
CA ALA A 34 29.99 6.61 -4.82
C ALA A 34 28.48 6.33 -4.68
N LEU A 35 27.74 6.40 -5.78
CA LEU A 35 26.30 6.08 -5.79
C LEU A 35 26.05 4.59 -5.52
N GLY A 36 26.87 3.69 -6.09
CA GLY A 36 26.72 2.26 -5.84
C GLY A 36 27.05 1.89 -4.40
N ARG A 37 28.07 2.51 -3.79
CA ARG A 37 28.37 2.34 -2.35
C ARG A 37 27.21 2.74 -1.45
N PHE A 38 26.50 3.83 -1.79
CA PHE A 38 25.32 4.27 -1.05
C PHE A 38 24.16 3.29 -1.21
N ARG A 39 23.90 2.80 -2.44
CA ARG A 39 22.86 1.80 -2.72
C ARG A 39 23.11 0.51 -1.95
N GLU A 40 24.36 0.06 -1.90
CA GLU A 40 24.74 -1.15 -1.17
C GLU A 40 24.58 -0.98 0.34
N ALA A 41 25.02 0.16 0.90
CA ALA A 41 24.79 0.48 2.32
C ALA A 41 23.30 0.54 2.67
N ALA A 42 22.47 1.10 1.78
CA ALA A 42 21.02 1.15 1.95
C ALA A 42 20.36 -0.25 1.89
N ASP A 43 20.80 -1.11 0.98
CA ASP A 43 20.30 -2.48 0.88
C ASP A 43 20.67 -3.31 2.13
N ILE A 44 21.90 -3.16 2.65
CA ILE A 44 22.33 -3.78 3.91
C ILE A 44 21.51 -3.24 5.08
N ALA A 45 21.31 -1.93 5.19
CA ALA A 45 20.51 -1.32 6.25
C ALA A 45 19.05 -1.81 6.21
N ALA A 46 18.44 -1.87 5.03
CA ALA A 46 17.08 -2.39 4.85
C ALA A 46 17.00 -3.88 5.24
N HIS A 47 18.00 -4.68 4.89
CA HIS A 47 18.07 -6.07 5.31
C HIS A 47 18.18 -6.20 6.84
N ALA A 48 19.07 -5.42 7.48
CA ALA A 48 19.26 -5.42 8.93
C ALA A 48 17.97 -5.04 9.69
N VAL A 49 17.26 -4.02 9.21
CA VAL A 49 15.97 -3.59 9.78
C VAL A 49 14.91 -4.69 9.63
N ARG A 50 14.80 -5.31 8.44
CA ARG A 50 13.87 -6.44 8.25
C ARG A 50 14.19 -7.62 9.16
N MET A 51 15.47 -7.97 9.30
CA MET A 51 15.93 -9.00 10.23
C MET A 51 15.51 -8.69 11.67
N ARG A 52 15.71 -7.45 12.10
CA ARG A 52 15.36 -7.02 13.46
C ARG A 52 13.86 -6.98 13.73
N LEU A 53 13.06 -6.68 12.70
CA LEU A 53 11.60 -6.72 12.74
C LEU A 53 11.04 -8.14 12.51
N GLY A 54 11.89 -9.13 12.24
CA GLY A 54 11.45 -10.48 11.89
C GLY A 54 10.62 -10.52 10.61
N LEU A 55 10.92 -9.66 9.63
CA LEU A 55 10.22 -9.55 8.34
C LEU A 55 10.97 -10.32 7.26
N SER A 56 11.21 -11.61 7.49
CA SER A 56 11.80 -12.52 6.50
C SER A 56 10.71 -13.36 5.82
N SER A 57 11.04 -13.94 4.67
CA SER A 57 10.15 -14.87 3.95
C SER A 57 9.74 -16.09 4.81
N ALA A 58 10.60 -16.49 5.75
CA ALA A 58 10.35 -17.59 6.69
C ALA A 58 9.32 -17.23 7.78
N THR A 59 9.10 -15.94 8.05
CA THR A 59 8.19 -15.49 9.11
C THR A 59 6.76 -15.30 8.62
N ALA A 60 5.78 -15.42 9.54
CA ALA A 60 4.38 -15.12 9.24
C ALA A 60 4.18 -13.65 8.85
N ALA A 61 4.87 -12.72 9.53
CA ALA A 61 4.79 -11.28 9.26
C ALA A 61 5.30 -10.93 7.85
N GLY A 62 6.45 -11.48 7.44
CA GLY A 62 6.98 -11.26 6.08
C GLY A 62 6.04 -11.81 4.99
N ARG A 63 5.44 -12.98 5.21
CA ARG A 63 4.42 -13.53 4.29
C ARG A 63 3.14 -12.70 4.26
N LEU A 64 2.72 -12.15 5.40
CA LEU A 64 1.56 -11.26 5.47
C LEU A 64 1.80 -9.99 4.65
N LEU A 65 2.95 -9.34 4.83
CA LEU A 65 3.31 -8.15 4.08
C LEU A 65 3.44 -8.43 2.58
N ALA A 66 4.00 -9.58 2.19
CA ALA A 66 4.06 -9.98 0.78
C ALA A 66 2.67 -10.12 0.15
N ARG A 67 1.66 -10.56 0.91
CA ARG A 67 0.27 -10.62 0.46
C ARG A 67 -0.41 -9.26 0.45
N ALA A 68 -0.12 -8.41 1.44
CA ALA A 68 -0.70 -7.08 1.57
C ALA A 68 -0.16 -6.09 0.52
N ALA A 69 1.12 -6.21 0.15
CA ALA A 69 1.82 -5.19 -0.62
C ALA A 69 1.17 -4.88 -1.98
N PRO A 70 0.74 -5.86 -2.82
CA PRO A 70 0.05 -5.54 -4.07
C PRO A 70 -1.25 -4.76 -3.83
N LEU A 71 -2.04 -5.16 -2.83
CA LEU A 71 -3.28 -4.47 -2.49
C LEU A 71 -3.01 -3.06 -1.97
N ALA A 72 -1.98 -2.87 -1.15
CA ALA A 72 -1.56 -1.55 -0.68
C ALA A 72 -1.11 -0.65 -1.83
N VAL A 73 -0.39 -1.20 -2.82
CA VAL A 73 -0.02 -0.50 -4.07
C VAL A 73 -1.28 -0.11 -4.86
N GLY A 74 -2.24 -1.02 -5.00
CA GLY A 74 -3.51 -0.74 -5.67
C GLY A 74 -4.35 0.32 -4.95
N ALA A 75 -4.37 0.30 -3.61
CA ALA A 75 -5.08 1.29 -2.80
C ALA A 75 -4.44 2.68 -2.93
N ALA A 76 -3.11 2.75 -2.91
CA ALA A 76 -2.37 3.98 -3.16
C ALA A 76 -2.64 4.54 -4.57
N ALA A 77 -2.66 3.67 -5.58
CA ALA A 77 -2.98 4.03 -6.96
C ALA A 77 -4.39 4.61 -7.09
N ALA A 78 -5.39 3.95 -6.50
CA ALA A 78 -6.77 4.44 -6.53
C ALA A 78 -6.92 5.78 -5.80
N HIS A 79 -6.33 5.91 -4.60
CA HIS A 79 -6.38 7.15 -3.83
C HIS A 79 -5.78 8.33 -4.63
N CYS A 80 -4.58 8.16 -5.18
CA CYS A 80 -3.91 9.20 -5.96
C CYS A 80 -4.59 9.44 -7.31
N GLY A 81 -5.16 8.40 -7.92
CA GLY A 81 -5.97 8.50 -9.13
C GLY A 81 -7.21 9.37 -8.93
N VAL A 82 -7.88 9.25 -7.78
CA VAL A 82 -9.03 10.10 -7.43
C VAL A 82 -8.64 11.58 -7.35
N HIS A 83 -7.51 11.90 -6.71
CA HIS A 83 -6.99 13.28 -6.65
C HIS A 83 -6.70 13.86 -8.04
N LEU A 84 -6.03 13.07 -8.89
CA LEU A 84 -5.72 13.48 -10.27
C LEU A 84 -7.00 13.65 -11.12
N SER A 85 -7.96 12.72 -11.01
CA SER A 85 -9.25 12.82 -11.70
C SER A 85 -10.04 14.05 -11.26
N ARG A 86 -10.05 14.36 -9.96
CA ARG A 86 -10.73 15.54 -9.42
C ARG A 86 -10.11 16.84 -9.94
N TRP A 87 -8.78 16.92 -9.94
CA TRP A 87 -8.08 18.05 -10.53
C TRP A 87 -8.40 18.21 -12.01
N TYR A 88 -8.31 17.12 -12.78
CA TYR A 88 -8.59 17.13 -14.22
C TYR A 88 -10.04 17.56 -14.52
N ALA A 89 -11.01 17.03 -13.78
CA ALA A 89 -12.42 17.44 -13.90
C ALA A 89 -12.60 18.94 -13.62
N GLY A 90 -11.92 19.48 -12.61
CA GLY A 90 -11.93 20.92 -12.32
C GLY A 90 -11.37 21.77 -13.46
N VAL A 91 -10.26 21.33 -14.08
CA VAL A 91 -9.65 22.00 -15.24
C VAL A 91 -10.58 21.97 -16.45
N VAL A 92 -11.24 20.85 -16.72
CA VAL A 92 -12.17 20.71 -17.85
C VAL A 92 -13.43 21.55 -17.63
N ALA A 93 -13.97 21.60 -16.41
CA ALA A 93 -15.18 22.35 -16.08
C ALA A 93 -14.96 23.87 -16.08
N SER A 94 -13.76 24.33 -15.70
CA SER A 94 -13.37 25.73 -15.72
C SER A 94 -12.02 25.88 -16.41
N PRO A 95 -12.00 26.00 -17.75
CA PRO A 95 -10.78 26.12 -18.53
C PRO A 95 -10.14 27.51 -18.36
N ALA A 96 -9.61 27.76 -17.18
CA ALA A 96 -8.64 28.82 -16.92
C ALA A 96 -7.25 28.34 -17.38
N PRO A 97 -6.33 29.26 -17.73
CA PRO A 97 -4.96 28.88 -18.04
C PRO A 97 -4.35 28.11 -16.86
N VAL A 98 -4.01 26.84 -17.09
CA VAL A 98 -3.39 25.97 -16.09
C VAL A 98 -1.99 26.51 -15.80
N ARG A 99 -1.83 27.13 -14.62
CA ARG A 99 -0.52 27.53 -14.11
C ARG A 99 -0.04 26.45 -13.15
N ILE A 100 1.03 25.76 -13.54
CA ILE A 100 1.76 24.88 -12.62
C ILE A 100 2.80 25.77 -11.95
N ASP A 101 2.43 26.33 -10.80
CA ASP A 101 3.33 27.14 -9.99
C ASP A 101 4.09 26.23 -8.99
N ALA A 102 5.16 26.75 -8.40
CA ALA A 102 5.91 26.02 -7.36
C ALA A 102 5.17 26.05 -6.01
N ASP A 103 3.92 25.56 -6.02
CA ASP A 103 3.00 25.59 -4.89
C ASP A 103 2.69 24.18 -4.36
N ALA A 104 2.02 24.17 -3.21
CA ALA A 104 1.55 22.97 -2.53
C ALA A 104 0.73 22.04 -3.43
N TRP A 105 -0.14 22.62 -4.27
CA TRP A 105 -1.05 21.87 -5.13
C TRP A 105 -0.28 21.12 -6.23
N SER A 106 0.66 21.80 -6.89
CA SER A 106 1.52 21.20 -7.90
C SER A 106 2.41 20.10 -7.32
N ALA A 107 2.92 20.29 -6.10
CA ALA A 107 3.67 19.27 -5.38
C ALA A 107 2.83 18.02 -5.09
N LEU A 108 1.56 18.19 -4.67
CA LEU A 108 0.64 17.08 -4.43
C LEU A 108 0.29 16.33 -5.72
N LEU A 109 0.04 17.05 -6.82
CA LEU A 109 -0.24 16.44 -8.12
C LEU A 109 0.96 15.63 -8.62
N LEU A 110 2.17 16.19 -8.50
CA LEU A 110 3.40 15.48 -8.85
C LEU A 110 3.58 14.22 -7.99
N ALA A 111 3.38 14.33 -6.68
CA ALA A 111 3.43 13.20 -5.76
C ALA A 111 2.41 12.12 -6.13
N SER A 112 1.17 12.52 -6.42
CA SER A 112 0.07 11.63 -6.83
C SER A 112 0.37 10.94 -8.15
N ALA A 113 0.90 11.66 -9.13
CA ALA A 113 1.35 11.11 -10.41
C ALA A 113 2.49 10.11 -10.22
N LEU A 114 3.45 10.42 -9.34
CA LEU A 114 4.57 9.54 -9.02
C LEU A 114 4.10 8.24 -8.34
N VAL A 115 3.10 8.32 -7.45
CA VAL A 115 2.44 7.14 -6.87
C VAL A 115 1.78 6.29 -7.95
N LEU A 116 1.02 6.91 -8.86
CA LEU A 116 0.30 6.20 -9.92
C LEU A 116 1.28 5.50 -10.89
N VAL A 117 2.29 6.23 -11.38
CA VAL A 117 3.35 5.68 -12.24
C VAL A 117 4.11 4.58 -11.51
N GLY A 118 4.45 4.78 -10.24
CA GLY A 118 5.10 3.78 -9.40
C GLY A 118 4.26 2.52 -9.23
N ALA A 119 2.95 2.67 -8.99
CA ALA A 119 2.03 1.56 -8.87
C ALA A 119 1.90 0.77 -10.17
N VAL A 120 1.68 1.44 -11.30
CA VAL A 120 1.63 0.80 -12.63
C VAL A 120 2.93 0.05 -12.91
N THR A 121 4.07 0.69 -12.67
CA THR A 121 5.40 0.09 -12.86
C THR A 121 5.60 -1.14 -11.96
N ALA A 122 5.14 -1.08 -10.71
CA ALA A 122 5.25 -2.20 -9.78
C ALA A 122 4.35 -3.38 -10.19
N LEU A 123 3.09 -3.10 -10.53
CA LEU A 123 2.09 -4.10 -10.88
C LEU A 123 2.33 -4.75 -12.25
N THR A 124 3.05 -4.08 -13.16
CA THR A 124 3.42 -4.61 -14.49
C THR A 124 4.74 -5.39 -14.51
N GLY A 125 5.37 -5.60 -13.35
CA GLY A 125 6.52 -6.52 -13.21
C GLY A 125 7.84 -5.85 -12.86
N ARG A 126 7.92 -4.50 -12.83
CA ARG A 126 9.10 -3.77 -12.37
C ARG A 126 8.97 -3.35 -10.90
N TRP A 127 8.73 -4.33 -10.03
CA TRP A 127 8.41 -4.14 -8.61
C TRP A 127 9.34 -3.16 -7.89
N ARG A 128 10.67 -3.37 -7.91
CA ARG A 128 11.62 -2.52 -7.17
C ARG A 128 11.58 -1.06 -7.61
N ALA A 129 11.61 -0.81 -8.92
CA ALA A 129 11.57 0.55 -9.46
C ALA A 129 10.22 1.22 -9.15
N GLY A 130 9.12 0.48 -9.32
CA GLY A 130 7.79 0.97 -9.02
C GLY A 130 7.57 1.29 -7.54
N VAL A 131 8.05 0.43 -6.63
CA VAL A 131 8.00 0.66 -5.18
C VAL A 131 8.81 1.88 -4.76
N ILE A 132 10.00 2.10 -5.34
CA ILE A 132 10.80 3.29 -5.04
C ILE A 132 10.06 4.55 -5.47
N ALA A 133 9.53 4.59 -6.70
CA ALA A 133 8.75 5.72 -7.19
C ALA A 133 7.51 5.94 -6.31
N LEU A 134 6.74 4.89 -6.02
CA LEU A 134 5.55 4.95 -5.19
C LEU A 134 5.84 5.43 -3.77
N ALA A 135 6.88 4.90 -3.11
CA ALA A 135 7.25 5.32 -1.77
C ALA A 135 7.70 6.79 -1.76
N THR A 136 8.45 7.22 -2.77
CA THR A 136 8.85 8.62 -2.94
C THR A 136 7.62 9.52 -3.12
N GLY A 137 6.65 9.09 -3.93
CA GLY A 137 5.39 9.79 -4.14
C GLY A 137 4.57 9.88 -2.84
N LEU A 138 4.48 8.80 -2.06
CA LEU A 138 3.75 8.80 -0.78
C LEU A 138 4.42 9.69 0.28
N VAL A 139 5.76 9.75 0.31
CA VAL A 139 6.48 10.70 1.16
C VAL A 139 6.22 12.14 0.71
N GLY A 140 6.25 12.41 -0.60
CA GLY A 140 5.88 13.71 -1.16
C GLY A 140 4.45 14.12 -0.81
N LEU A 141 3.51 13.17 -0.89
CA LEU A 141 2.11 13.36 -0.52
C LEU A 141 1.98 13.70 0.98
N ALA A 142 2.70 12.99 1.85
CA ALA A 142 2.71 13.24 3.27
C ALA A 142 3.25 14.65 3.60
N VAL A 143 4.36 15.04 2.98
CA VAL A 143 4.94 16.38 3.15
C VAL A 143 3.97 17.46 2.66
N ALA A 144 3.38 17.28 1.48
CA ALA A 144 2.40 18.21 0.93
C ALA A 144 1.17 18.37 1.85
N ALA A 145 0.65 17.28 2.42
CA ALA A 145 -0.46 17.32 3.37
C ALA A 145 -0.12 18.09 4.65
N VAL A 146 1.09 17.92 5.20
CA VAL A 146 1.53 18.66 6.40
C VAL A 146 1.70 20.15 6.13
N VAL A 147 2.36 20.51 5.02
CA VAL A 147 2.66 21.92 4.69
C VAL A 147 1.39 22.70 4.37
N SER A 148 0.41 22.04 3.77
CA SER A 148 -0.71 22.71 3.12
C SER A 148 -2.03 22.58 3.88
N GLY A 149 -2.03 21.81 4.97
CA GLY A 149 -3.14 21.75 5.91
C GLY A 149 -4.42 21.13 5.34
N PRO A 150 -5.61 21.56 5.80
CA PRO A 150 -6.91 20.95 5.50
C PRO A 150 -7.27 20.86 4.02
N ALA A 151 -6.62 21.65 3.16
CA ALA A 151 -6.89 21.66 1.72
C ALA A 151 -6.62 20.29 1.05
N PHE A 152 -5.80 19.44 1.68
CA PHE A 152 -5.37 18.15 1.14
C PHE A 152 -5.71 16.97 2.07
N GLY A 153 -6.64 17.20 2.99
CA GLY A 153 -7.03 16.26 4.02
C GLY A 153 -6.51 16.65 5.39
N ASP A 154 -6.55 15.71 6.33
CA ASP A 154 -6.11 15.96 7.70
C ASP A 154 -4.57 16.03 7.76
N PRO A 155 -3.99 17.08 8.39
CA PRO A 155 -2.55 17.30 8.41
C PRO A 155 -1.78 16.28 9.27
N VAL A 156 -2.47 15.41 10.00
CA VAL A 156 -1.85 14.37 10.86
C VAL A 156 -2.18 12.98 10.33
N ILE A 157 -3.45 12.70 10.05
CA ILE A 157 -3.95 11.37 9.68
C ILE A 157 -3.54 11.01 8.25
N THR A 158 -3.71 11.91 7.28
CA THR A 158 -3.31 11.67 5.89
C THR A 158 -1.82 11.32 5.75
N PRO A 159 -0.86 12.12 6.30
CA PRO A 159 0.56 11.78 6.20
C PRO A 159 0.90 10.50 6.96
N ALA A 160 0.32 10.26 8.14
CA ALA A 160 0.56 9.04 8.89
C ALA A 160 0.16 7.78 8.10
N LEU A 161 -1.02 7.79 7.48
CA LEU A 161 -1.52 6.66 6.71
C LEU A 161 -0.79 6.50 5.36
N ALA A 162 -0.36 7.59 4.72
CA ALA A 162 0.51 7.53 3.54
C ALA A 162 1.87 6.91 3.84
N LEU A 163 2.50 7.31 4.94
CA LEU A 163 3.77 6.74 5.41
C LEU A 163 3.61 5.27 5.83
N LEU A 164 2.49 4.92 6.47
CA LEU A 164 2.19 3.53 6.82
C LEU A 164 2.04 2.67 5.56
N THR A 165 1.34 3.14 4.52
CA THR A 165 1.26 2.45 3.23
C THR A 165 2.64 2.31 2.58
N ALA A 166 3.46 3.36 2.59
CA ALA A 166 4.83 3.29 2.07
C ALA A 166 5.65 2.23 2.83
N LEU A 167 5.52 2.18 4.16
CA LEU A 167 6.20 1.20 5.00
C LEU A 167 5.77 -0.23 4.67
N VAL A 168 4.46 -0.49 4.55
CA VAL A 168 3.92 -1.82 4.18
C VAL A 168 4.50 -2.29 2.85
N VAL A 169 4.56 -1.40 1.86
CA VAL A 169 5.05 -1.74 0.52
C VAL A 169 6.57 -1.94 0.50
N VAL A 170 7.34 -1.09 1.18
CA VAL A 170 8.82 -1.19 1.25
C VAL A 170 9.26 -2.37 2.11
N ALA A 171 8.49 -2.72 3.15
CA ALA A 171 8.77 -3.83 4.04
C ALA A 171 8.50 -5.21 3.41
N CYS A 172 7.86 -5.26 2.23
CA CYS A 172 7.68 -6.48 1.46
C CYS A 172 9.04 -7.16 1.20
N PRO A 173 9.24 -8.43 1.60
CA PRO A 173 10.49 -9.14 1.37
C PRO A 173 10.80 -9.24 -0.13
N PRO A 174 12.06 -8.97 -0.56
CA PRO A 174 12.43 -8.97 -1.97
C PRO A 174 12.37 -10.36 -2.62
N ASP A 175 12.45 -11.42 -1.80
CA ASP A 175 12.39 -12.83 -2.22
C ASP A 175 10.95 -13.31 -2.48
N LEU A 176 9.96 -12.64 -1.87
CA LEU A 176 8.54 -12.94 -2.01
C LEU A 176 7.87 -11.93 -2.95
N ARG A 177 8.42 -11.79 -4.16
CA ARG A 177 7.84 -10.89 -5.15
C ARG A 177 6.42 -11.34 -5.49
N PRO A 178 5.47 -10.39 -5.58
CA PRO A 178 4.12 -10.75 -5.94
C PRO A 178 4.09 -11.29 -7.38
N GLY A 179 3.40 -12.42 -7.54
CA GLY A 179 3.14 -13.00 -8.85
C GLY A 179 2.16 -12.15 -9.67
N THR A 180 1.96 -12.52 -10.92
CA THR A 180 1.05 -11.83 -11.85
C THR A 180 -0.40 -11.81 -11.36
N GLY A 181 -0.88 -12.89 -10.74
CA GLY A 181 -2.25 -13.01 -10.21
C GLY A 181 -2.59 -11.97 -9.13
N PRO A 182 -1.82 -11.89 -8.02
CA PRO A 182 -2.00 -10.84 -7.01
C PRO A 182 -1.89 -9.42 -7.57
N CYS A 183 -0.95 -9.17 -8.48
CA CYS A 183 -0.82 -7.86 -9.13
C CYS A 183 -2.04 -7.50 -9.99
N ALA A 184 -2.55 -8.44 -10.79
CA ALA A 184 -3.76 -8.25 -11.58
C ALA A 184 -4.99 -7.99 -10.69
N THR A 185 -5.10 -8.71 -9.56
CA THR A 185 -6.17 -8.50 -8.58
C THR A 185 -6.09 -7.11 -7.96
N ALA A 186 -4.88 -6.66 -7.59
CA ALA A 186 -4.67 -5.31 -7.07
C ALA A 186 -4.97 -4.22 -8.10
N GLY A 187 -4.59 -4.41 -9.37
CA GLY A 187 -4.93 -3.50 -10.46
C GLY A 187 -6.43 -3.42 -10.70
N ALA A 188 -7.12 -4.57 -10.72
CA ALA A 188 -8.58 -4.62 -10.86
C ALA A 188 -9.30 -3.94 -9.68
N MET A 189 -8.82 -4.17 -8.45
CA MET A 189 -9.31 -3.48 -7.25
C MET A 189 -9.10 -1.97 -7.35
N ALA A 190 -7.92 -1.52 -7.79
CA ALA A 190 -7.63 -0.11 -7.97
C ALA A 190 -8.58 0.53 -8.98
N ALA A 191 -8.79 -0.12 -10.13
CA ALA A 191 -9.73 0.33 -11.15
C ALA A 191 -11.17 0.37 -10.64
N ALA A 192 -11.63 -0.66 -9.93
CA ALA A 192 -12.97 -0.70 -9.35
C ALA A 192 -13.20 0.38 -8.27
N ALA A 193 -12.18 0.72 -7.49
CA ALA A 193 -12.24 1.79 -6.50
C ALA A 193 -12.23 3.19 -7.15
N TRP A 194 -11.48 3.36 -8.24
CA TRP A 194 -11.20 4.66 -8.85
C TRP A 194 -12.17 5.06 -9.99
N LEU A 195 -12.52 4.13 -10.88
CA LEU A 195 -13.29 4.44 -12.09
C LEU A 195 -14.70 4.96 -11.80
N PRO A 196 -15.49 4.39 -10.87
CA PRO A 196 -16.82 4.92 -10.55
C PRO A 196 -16.77 6.35 -10.02
N VAL A 197 -15.79 6.66 -9.16
CA VAL A 197 -15.59 8.02 -8.62
C VAL A 197 -15.21 8.99 -9.74
N THR A 198 -14.36 8.56 -10.67
CA THR A 198 -13.99 9.37 -11.84
C THR A 198 -15.18 9.61 -12.78
N ALA A 199 -15.99 8.58 -13.03
CA ALA A 199 -17.22 8.70 -13.83
C ALA A 199 -18.24 9.65 -13.19
N MET A 200 -18.32 9.66 -11.86
CA MET A 200 -19.13 10.62 -11.12
C MET A 200 -18.59 12.05 -11.30
N TYR A 201 -17.28 12.29 -11.17
CA TYR A 201 -16.70 13.61 -11.44
C TYR A 201 -16.88 14.09 -12.88
N ALA A 202 -16.97 13.14 -13.84
CA ALA A 202 -17.30 13.43 -15.22
C ALA A 202 -18.80 13.67 -15.48
N GLY A 203 -19.66 13.58 -14.46
CA GLY A 203 -21.12 13.76 -14.59
C GLY A 203 -21.84 12.59 -15.29
N VAL A 204 -21.18 11.45 -15.47
CA VAL A 204 -21.74 10.27 -16.17
C VAL A 204 -22.70 9.49 -15.26
N LEU A 205 -22.45 9.50 -13.94
CA LEU A 205 -23.29 8.80 -12.97
C LEU A 205 -24.27 9.76 -12.28
N PRO A 206 -25.58 9.46 -12.28
CA PRO A 206 -26.60 10.33 -11.67
C PRO A 206 -26.66 10.22 -10.14
N VAL A 207 -25.98 9.23 -9.55
CA VAL A 207 -25.97 8.97 -8.11
C VAL A 207 -24.58 9.22 -7.56
N SER A 208 -24.48 10.08 -6.56
CA SER A 208 -23.24 10.26 -5.81
C SER A 208 -22.94 9.00 -5.01
N THR A 209 -21.80 8.39 -5.29
CA THR A 209 -21.19 7.34 -4.46
C THR A 209 -20.17 7.90 -3.47
N ASP A 210 -20.04 9.23 -3.42
CA ASP A 210 -19.01 9.97 -2.68
C ASP A 210 -19.35 10.12 -1.18
N TYR A 211 -19.62 8.99 -0.53
CA TYR A 211 -19.73 8.90 0.92
C TYR A 211 -18.39 8.50 1.56
N GLY A 212 -17.27 8.52 0.80
CA GLY A 212 -15.94 8.09 1.25
C GLY A 212 -15.73 6.59 1.44
N LEU A 213 -16.81 5.80 1.48
CA LEU A 213 -16.75 4.37 1.80
C LEU A 213 -16.56 3.46 0.59
N TRP A 214 -16.80 3.96 -0.61
CA TRP A 214 -16.71 3.15 -1.82
C TRP A 214 -15.37 2.41 -1.96
N PRO A 215 -14.20 3.06 -1.81
CA PRO A 215 -12.91 2.35 -1.89
C PRO A 215 -12.73 1.26 -0.82
N LEU A 216 -13.27 1.48 0.38
CA LEU A 216 -13.23 0.51 1.47
C LEU A 216 -14.11 -0.71 1.19
N ILE A 217 -15.30 -0.51 0.60
CA ILE A 217 -16.18 -1.60 0.17
C ILE A 217 -15.48 -2.43 -0.91
N VAL A 218 -14.88 -1.79 -1.92
CA VAL A 218 -14.14 -2.47 -2.98
C VAL A 218 -12.98 -3.29 -2.41
N LEU A 219 -12.22 -2.74 -1.46
CA LEU A 219 -11.14 -3.46 -0.79
C LEU A 219 -11.67 -4.66 0.01
N ALA A 220 -12.76 -4.49 0.75
CA ALA A 220 -13.38 -5.57 1.54
C ALA A 220 -13.90 -6.72 0.65
N VAL A 221 -14.59 -6.40 -0.44
CA VAL A 221 -15.08 -7.37 -1.43
C VAL A 221 -13.90 -8.10 -2.07
N THR A 222 -12.82 -7.38 -2.39
CA THR A 222 -11.60 -7.96 -2.96
C THR A 222 -10.92 -8.93 -1.99
N GLY A 223 -10.83 -8.57 -0.70
CA GLY A 223 -10.31 -9.44 0.35
C GLY A 223 -11.16 -10.70 0.56
N LEU A 224 -12.49 -10.55 0.58
CA LEU A 224 -13.43 -11.66 0.69
C LEU A 224 -13.31 -12.61 -0.51
N ALA A 225 -13.28 -12.08 -1.73
CA ALA A 225 -13.13 -12.87 -2.94
C ALA A 225 -11.81 -13.66 -2.95
N GLN A 226 -10.71 -13.07 -2.45
CA GLN A 226 -9.44 -13.77 -2.29
C GLN A 226 -9.51 -14.89 -1.24
N ALA A 227 -10.09 -14.62 -0.07
CA ALA A 227 -10.26 -15.62 0.99
C ALA A 227 -11.10 -16.82 0.51
N LEU A 228 -12.16 -16.56 -0.25
CA LEU A 228 -13.01 -17.61 -0.83
C LEU A 228 -12.28 -18.44 -1.90
N ARG A 229 -11.33 -17.84 -2.63
CA ARG A 229 -10.53 -18.53 -3.66
C ARG A 229 -9.39 -19.34 -3.07
N SER A 230 -8.72 -18.85 -2.02
CA SER A 230 -7.55 -19.51 -1.44
C SER A 230 -7.89 -20.71 -0.56
N MET A 231 -9.18 -20.95 -0.27
CA MET A 231 -9.64 -22.05 0.61
C MET A 231 -8.92 -22.05 1.96
N SER A 232 -8.48 -20.88 2.41
CA SER A 232 -7.78 -20.70 3.68
C SER A 232 -8.81 -20.34 4.77
N PRO A 233 -8.44 -20.41 6.07
CA PRO A 233 -9.28 -19.90 7.15
C PRO A 233 -9.53 -18.37 7.09
N GLY A 234 -9.06 -17.67 6.06
CA GLY A 234 -9.35 -16.26 5.78
C GLY A 234 -8.58 -15.25 6.63
N LEU A 235 -8.01 -15.66 7.77
CA LEU A 235 -7.32 -14.76 8.70
C LEU A 235 -6.10 -14.04 8.09
N ALA A 236 -5.35 -14.71 7.22
CA ALA A 236 -4.17 -14.10 6.61
C ALA A 236 -4.57 -13.11 5.49
N GLU A 237 -5.63 -13.42 4.75
CA GLU A 237 -6.20 -12.58 3.69
C GLU A 237 -6.89 -11.35 4.28
N THR A 238 -7.61 -11.50 5.39
CA THR A 238 -8.24 -10.38 6.10
C THR A 238 -7.18 -9.48 6.73
N ALA A 239 -6.15 -10.05 7.36
CA ALA A 239 -5.03 -9.27 7.88
C ALA A 239 -4.27 -8.56 6.76
N ALA A 240 -4.09 -9.18 5.58
CA ALA A 240 -3.44 -8.54 4.44
C ALA A 240 -4.30 -7.39 3.88
N THR A 241 -5.61 -7.58 3.81
CA THR A 241 -6.57 -6.57 3.37
C THR A 241 -6.59 -5.38 4.35
N ALA A 242 -6.57 -5.67 5.66
CA ALA A 242 -6.48 -4.64 6.70
C ALA A 242 -5.17 -3.85 6.61
N ALA A 243 -4.04 -4.52 6.40
CA ALA A 243 -2.74 -3.87 6.21
C ALA A 243 -2.68 -2.99 4.95
N ALA A 244 -3.52 -3.27 3.94
CA ALA A 244 -3.64 -2.48 2.72
C ALA A 244 -4.59 -1.27 2.83
N CYS A 245 -5.42 -1.19 3.88
CA CYS A 245 -6.45 -0.15 4.01
C CYS A 245 -6.02 1.28 4.42
N PRO A 246 -4.80 1.58 4.94
CA PRO A 246 -4.49 2.90 5.50
C PRO A 246 -4.92 4.10 4.64
N LEU A 247 -4.54 4.17 3.36
CA LEU A 247 -4.91 5.30 2.50
C LEU A 247 -6.42 5.41 2.22
N PHE A 248 -7.15 4.29 2.21
CA PHE A 248 -8.60 4.33 2.08
C PHE A 248 -9.28 4.77 3.38
N LEU A 249 -8.70 4.48 4.55
CA LEU A 249 -9.15 5.06 5.81
C LEU A 249 -8.90 6.58 5.86
N ALA A 250 -7.75 7.05 5.37
CA ALA A 250 -7.47 8.50 5.28
C ALA A 250 -8.53 9.16 4.38
N HIS A 251 -8.80 8.57 3.21
CA HIS A 251 -9.82 9.06 2.30
C HIS A 251 -11.19 9.16 2.99
N ALA A 252 -11.67 8.06 3.59
CA ALA A 252 -12.96 8.02 4.27
C ALA A 252 -13.05 9.01 5.45
N TYR A 253 -11.95 9.21 6.19
CA TYR A 253 -11.88 10.21 7.25
C TYR A 253 -12.05 11.63 6.68
N THR A 254 -11.32 11.97 5.63
CA THR A 254 -11.31 13.32 5.04
C THR A 254 -12.61 13.69 4.32
N THR A 255 -13.34 12.72 3.79
CA THR A 255 -14.65 12.94 3.15
C THR A 255 -15.80 13.02 4.16
N GLY A 256 -15.52 12.99 5.46
CA GLY A 256 -16.52 13.11 6.51
C GLY A 256 -17.36 11.84 6.74
N ALA A 257 -16.93 10.68 6.25
CA ALA A 257 -17.70 9.44 6.46
C ALA A 257 -17.86 9.11 7.95
N TRP A 258 -16.94 9.59 8.80
CA TRP A 258 -16.90 9.32 10.23
C TRP A 258 -17.89 10.14 11.08
N SER A 259 -18.50 11.20 10.55
CA SER A 259 -19.56 11.93 11.28
C SER A 259 -20.86 11.12 11.36
N LEU A 260 -20.95 10.04 10.59
CA LEU A 260 -21.99 9.03 10.70
C LEU A 260 -21.46 7.91 11.62
N LEU A 261 -22.23 7.56 12.65
CA LEU A 261 -21.88 6.52 13.62
C LEU A 261 -21.76 5.11 12.96
N LEU A 262 -22.49 4.90 11.87
CA LEU A 262 -22.58 3.66 11.10
C LEU A 262 -21.30 3.32 10.31
N PRO A 263 -20.66 4.25 9.58
CA PRO A 263 -19.40 4.02 8.88
C PRO A 263 -18.18 3.72 9.76
N ALA A 264 -18.06 4.36 10.93
CA ALA A 264 -16.97 4.06 11.87
C ALA A 264 -17.09 2.63 12.43
N LEU A 265 -18.29 2.25 12.86
CA LEU A 265 -18.62 0.87 13.22
C LEU A 265 -18.46 -0.09 12.02
N GLY A 266 -18.80 0.37 10.82
CA GLY A 266 -18.59 -0.35 9.57
C GLY A 266 -17.11 -0.65 9.33
N THR A 267 -16.21 0.32 9.44
CA THR A 267 -14.77 0.06 9.26
C THR A 267 -14.18 -0.85 10.33
N ALA A 268 -14.61 -0.70 11.59
CA ALA A 268 -14.21 -1.58 12.69
C ALA A 268 -14.79 -3.00 12.55
N ALA A 269 -15.98 -3.13 11.96
CA ALA A 269 -16.68 -4.40 11.81
C ALA A 269 -16.39 -5.09 10.47
N VAL A 270 -16.07 -4.38 9.39
CA VAL A 270 -15.91 -4.92 8.03
C VAL A 270 -14.72 -5.87 7.97
N VAL A 271 -13.62 -5.54 8.64
CA VAL A 271 -12.44 -6.42 8.72
C VAL A 271 -12.76 -7.73 9.48
N PRO A 272 -13.33 -7.71 10.70
CA PRO A 272 -13.72 -8.94 11.40
C PRO A 272 -14.93 -9.66 10.78
N LEU A 273 -15.90 -8.96 10.18
CA LEU A 273 -17.04 -9.56 9.47
C LEU A 273 -16.61 -10.27 8.19
N ALA A 274 -15.68 -9.69 7.43
CA ALA A 274 -15.06 -10.38 6.30
C ALA A 274 -14.31 -11.65 6.75
N GLY A 275 -13.65 -11.59 7.91
CA GLY A 275 -13.02 -12.76 8.52
C GLY A 275 -14.02 -13.83 8.98
N ALA A 276 -15.09 -13.42 9.65
CA ALA A 276 -16.14 -14.30 10.14
C ALA A 276 -16.93 -14.96 9.01
N SER A 277 -17.27 -14.21 7.95
CA SER A 277 -17.97 -14.72 6.77
C SER A 277 -17.10 -15.67 5.94
N ALA A 278 -15.80 -15.38 5.79
CA ALA A 278 -14.85 -16.31 5.18
C ALA A 278 -14.71 -17.61 6.00
N ALA A 279 -14.61 -17.52 7.32
CA ALA A 279 -14.54 -18.68 8.22
C ALA A 279 -15.83 -19.53 8.17
N ALA A 280 -17.01 -18.88 8.15
CA ALA A 280 -18.30 -19.55 8.04
C ALA A 280 -18.46 -20.27 6.69
N ALA A 281 -18.13 -19.60 5.58
CA ALA A 281 -18.17 -20.20 4.24
C ALA A 281 -17.22 -21.41 4.11
N HIS A 282 -16.02 -21.32 4.71
CA HIS A 282 -15.08 -22.42 4.77
C HIS A 282 -15.62 -23.61 5.57
N ALA A 283 -16.21 -23.36 6.76
CA ALA A 283 -16.82 -24.40 7.59
C ALA A 283 -18.00 -25.11 6.90
N LEU A 284 -18.86 -24.36 6.20
CA LEU A 284 -19.96 -24.89 5.39
C LEU A 284 -19.46 -25.80 4.26
N ARG A 285 -18.42 -25.38 3.54
CA ARG A 285 -17.86 -26.18 2.43
C ARG A 285 -17.14 -27.45 2.91
N LEU A 286 -16.48 -27.41 4.07
CA LEU A 286 -15.90 -28.62 4.68
C LEU A 286 -16.95 -29.64 5.12
N ARG A 287 -18.12 -29.18 5.58
CA ARG A 287 -19.26 -30.05 5.92
C ARG A 287 -19.82 -30.74 4.67
N ILE A 288 -19.96 -30.01 3.56
CA ILE A 288 -20.47 -30.55 2.29
C ILE A 288 -19.49 -31.57 1.68
N ARG A 289 -18.17 -31.40 1.88
CA ARG A 289 -17.14 -32.30 1.33
C ARG A 289 -16.87 -33.55 2.15
N ARG A 290 -17.48 -33.76 3.32
CA ARG A 290 -17.43 -35.06 4.01
C ARG A 290 -18.51 -35.95 3.39
N PRO A 291 -18.17 -36.91 2.51
CA PRO A 291 -19.13 -37.92 2.12
C PRO A 291 -19.46 -38.72 3.37
N SER A 292 -20.75 -38.92 3.64
CA SER A 292 -21.23 -39.91 4.58
C SER A 292 -20.62 -41.25 4.22
N ARG A 293 -19.56 -41.65 4.93
CA ARG A 293 -19.08 -43.03 4.94
C ARG A 293 -20.14 -43.83 5.70
N HIS A 294 -21.12 -44.33 4.95
CA HIS A 294 -21.96 -45.45 5.35
C HIS A 294 -21.34 -46.72 4.81
#